data_AF-A0A0C3DCX1-F1
#
_entry.id   AF-A0A0C3DCX1-F1
#
_cell.length_a   1.000
_cell.length_b   1.000
_cell.length_c   1.000
_cell.angle_alpha   90.00
_cell.angle_beta   90.00
_cell.angle_gamma   90.00
#
_symmetry.space_group_name_H-M   'P 1'
#
loop_
_entity.id
_entity.type
_entity.pdbx_description
1 polymer ?
#
loop_
_entity_poly.entity_id
_entity_poly.type
_entity_poly.pdbx_seq_one_letter_code
_entity_poly.pdbx_strand_id
1 'polypeptide(L)'
;MASDLPSPNDTAKPKDYYAKFSARTTYSKHTDPCEDAAKASLTCMDRNEYDRGKCEDFFQAYRDCKRAWLLERWNDRRAGRETPV
;
A
#
# COMPACT_ATOMS: atom_id res chain seq x y z
N MET A 1 -1.58 -6.02 -25.09
CA MET A 1 -1.85 -4.86 -24.20
C MET A 1 -0.78 -4.87 -23.11
N ALA A 2 0.33 -4.19 -23.35
CA ALA A 2 1.52 -4.19 -22.48
C ALA A 2 1.85 -2.74 -22.16
N SER A 3 1.08 -2.10 -21.27
CA SER A 3 1.21 -0.64 -21.10
C SER A 3 0.61 -0.06 -19.81
N ASP A 4 0.35 -0.86 -18.77
CA ASP A 4 -0.15 -0.30 -17.50
C ASP A 4 0.59 -0.92 -16.32
N LEU A 5 1.88 -0.60 -16.16
CA LEU A 5 2.43 -0.57 -14.80
C LEU A 5 2.22 0.87 -14.31
N PRO A 6 1.46 1.10 -13.23
CA PRO A 6 1.40 2.42 -12.63
C PRO A 6 2.82 2.83 -12.23
N SER A 7 3.16 4.11 -12.43
CA SER A 7 4.47 4.63 -12.04
C SER A 7 4.70 4.36 -10.54
N PRO A 8 5.93 4.03 -10.09
CA PRO A 8 6.21 3.80 -8.67
C PRO A 8 5.73 4.96 -7.79
N ASN A 9 5.82 6.19 -8.32
CA ASN A 9 5.33 7.42 -7.67
C ASN A 9 3.80 7.52 -7.57
N ASP A 10 3.06 6.95 -8.53
CA ASP A 10 1.59 6.95 -8.50
C ASP A 10 1.06 5.93 -7.48
N THR A 11 1.83 4.88 -7.21
CA THR A 11 1.56 3.90 -6.15
C THR A 11 2.15 4.28 -4.78
N ALA A 12 3.05 5.25 -4.73
CA ALA A 12 3.68 5.73 -3.49
C ALA A 12 2.71 6.54 -2.62
N LYS A 13 1.68 7.14 -3.21
CA LYS A 13 0.61 7.79 -2.44
C LYS A 13 -0.44 6.76 -2.03
N PRO A 14 -0.60 6.46 -0.73
CA PRO A 14 -1.68 5.59 -0.29
C PRO A 14 -3.01 6.19 -0.72
N LYS A 15 -3.80 5.43 -1.50
CA LYS A 15 -5.22 5.74 -1.68
C LYS A 15 -5.87 5.66 -0.31
N ASP A 16 -6.70 6.65 -0.01
CA ASP A 16 -7.35 6.91 1.27
C ASP A 16 -7.61 5.62 2.08
N TYR A 17 -6.73 5.35 3.05
CA TYR A 17 -6.75 4.11 3.84
C TYR A 17 -8.09 3.95 4.56
N TYR A 18 -8.74 5.07 4.90
CA TYR A 18 -10.02 5.13 5.55
C TYR A 18 -11.15 4.53 4.69
N ALA A 19 -11.10 4.74 3.37
CA ALA A 19 -12.05 4.15 2.43
C ALA A 19 -11.87 2.63 2.28
N LYS A 20 -10.63 2.14 2.32
CA LYS A 20 -10.33 0.68 2.23
C LYS A 20 -10.79 -0.08 3.47
N PHE A 21 -10.69 0.52 4.66
CA PHE A 21 -11.12 -0.09 5.91
C PHE A 21 -12.62 0.11 6.18
N SER A 22 -13.21 1.28 5.91
CA SER A 22 -14.67 1.46 6.03
C SER A 22 -15.49 0.59 5.09
N ALA A 23 -14.91 0.17 3.95
CA ALA A 23 -15.52 -0.80 3.05
C ALA A 23 -15.45 -2.26 3.57
N ARG A 24 -14.74 -2.54 4.68
CA ARG A 24 -14.50 -3.89 5.17
C ARG A 24 -14.70 -4.02 6.67
N THR A 25 -15.78 -4.72 7.01
CA THR A 25 -16.32 -5.00 8.36
C THR A 25 -15.35 -5.65 9.37
N THR A 26 -14.14 -6.08 8.96
CA THR A 26 -13.17 -6.76 9.84
C THR A 26 -11.70 -6.52 9.46
N TYR A 27 -10.84 -6.38 10.49
CA TYR A 27 -9.38 -6.43 10.34
C TYR A 27 -8.92 -7.88 10.13
N SER A 28 -9.00 -8.40 8.90
CA SER A 28 -8.41 -9.71 8.59
C SER A 28 -6.89 -9.59 8.40
N LYS A 29 -6.15 -10.69 8.62
CA LYS A 29 -4.71 -10.82 8.36
C LYS A 29 -4.28 -10.54 6.90
N HIS A 30 -5.24 -10.38 5.99
CA HIS A 30 -5.03 -10.08 4.57
C HIS A 30 -5.48 -8.65 4.21
N THR A 31 -5.77 -7.82 5.22
CA THR A 31 -6.23 -6.44 5.01
C THR A 31 -5.04 -5.51 5.10
N ASP A 32 -4.26 -5.49 4.02
CA ASP A 32 -3.16 -4.55 3.89
C ASP A 32 -3.66 -3.29 3.17
N PRO A 33 -3.59 -2.09 3.81
CA PRO A 33 -3.96 -0.83 3.15
C PRO A 33 -3.06 -0.50 1.95
N CYS A 34 -1.91 -1.17 1.86
CA CYS A 34 -0.92 -1.02 0.80
C CYS A 34 -0.95 -2.16 -0.23
N GLU A 35 -2.07 -2.90 -0.33
CA GLU A 35 -2.23 -4.02 -1.28
C GLU A 35 -1.94 -3.59 -2.73
N ASP A 36 -2.34 -2.38 -3.11
CA ASP A 36 -2.11 -1.83 -4.45
C ASP A 36 -0.60 -1.64 -4.73
N ALA A 37 0.16 -1.15 -3.73
CA ALA A 37 1.62 -1.02 -3.83
C ALA A 37 2.32 -2.40 -3.82
N ALA A 38 1.81 -3.36 -3.04
CA ALA A 38 2.32 -4.74 -3.04
C ALA A 38 2.14 -5.38 -4.42
N LYS A 39 0.95 -5.29 -5.02
CA LYS A 39 0.66 -5.77 -6.38
C LYS A 39 1.55 -5.12 -7.43
N ALA A 40 1.81 -3.81 -7.31
CA ALA A 40 2.71 -3.11 -8.22
C ALA A 40 4.16 -3.62 -8.12
N SER A 41 4.67 -3.83 -6.91
CA SER A 41 6.02 -4.38 -6.70
C SER A 41 6.19 -5.80 -7.24
N LEU A 42 5.18 -6.67 -7.06
CA LEU A 42 5.16 -8.01 -7.62
C LEU A 42 5.08 -7.99 -9.15
N THR A 43 4.26 -7.11 -9.73
CA THR A 43 4.15 -6.95 -11.18
C THR A 43 5.47 -6.45 -11.77
N CYS A 44 6.20 -5.58 -11.07
CA CYS A 44 7.54 -5.16 -11.48
C CYS A 44 8.52 -6.36 -11.48
N MET A 45 8.49 -7.20 -10.44
CA MET A 45 9.32 -8.41 -10.37
C MET A 45 9.00 -9.38 -11.50
N ASP A 46 7.72 -9.64 -11.79
CA ASP A 46 7.30 -10.55 -12.86
C ASP A 46 7.80 -10.10 -14.25
N ARG A 47 7.90 -8.78 -14.48
CA ARG A 47 8.39 -8.22 -15.75
C ARG A 47 9.92 -8.11 -15.84
N ASN A 48 10.61 -8.08 -14.70
CA ASN A 48 12.05 -7.89 -14.61
C ASN A 48 12.78 -9.17 -14.19
N GLU A 49 12.21 -10.35 -14.47
CA GLU A 49 12.83 -11.65 -14.14
C GLU A 49 13.19 -11.78 -12.64
N TYR A 50 12.38 -11.18 -11.77
CA TYR A 50 12.57 -11.16 -10.32
C TYR A 50 13.84 -10.40 -9.87
N ASP A 51 14.38 -9.53 -10.73
CA ASP A 51 15.46 -8.60 -10.37
C ASP A 51 14.94 -7.52 -9.40
N ARG A 52 15.35 -7.66 -8.13
CA ARG A 52 14.94 -6.75 -7.07
C ARG A 52 15.52 -5.34 -7.25
N GLY A 53 16.70 -5.21 -7.88
CA GLY A 53 17.39 -3.94 -8.05
C GLY A 53 16.60 -2.97 -8.94
N LYS A 54 15.87 -3.50 -9.92
CA LYS A 54 15.04 -2.69 -10.83
C LYS A 54 13.70 -2.25 -10.21
N CYS A 55 13.32 -2.85 -9.09
CA CYS A 55 12.03 -2.64 -8.44
C CYS A 55 12.14 -1.99 -7.06
N GLU A 56 13.32 -1.49 -6.67
CA GLU A 56 13.55 -0.85 -5.36
C GLU A 56 12.58 0.30 -5.09
N ASP A 57 12.28 1.12 -6.10
CA ASP A 57 11.32 2.22 -5.98
C ASP A 57 9.91 1.74 -5.60
N PHE A 58 9.47 0.60 -6.15
CA PHE A 58 8.17 0.01 -5.80
C PHE A 58 8.16 -0.57 -4.38
N PHE A 59 9.29 -1.14 -3.93
CA PHE A 59 9.42 -1.59 -2.55
C PHE A 59 9.47 -0.42 -1.58
N GLN A 60 10.10 0.69 -1.97
CA GLN A 60 10.15 1.91 -1.17
C GLN A 60 8.75 2.51 -1.03
N ALA A 61 7.99 2.61 -2.13
CA ALA A 61 6.59 3.01 -2.12
C ALA A 61 5.73 2.18 -1.14
N TYR A 62 5.91 0.85 -1.13
CA TYR A 62 5.22 -0.03 -0.18
C TYR A 62 5.61 0.24 1.29
N ARG A 63 6.90 0.44 1.55
CA ARG A 63 7.41 0.77 2.90
C ARG A 63 6.85 2.11 3.39
N ASP A 64 6.82 3.11 2.52
CA ASP A 64 6.33 4.44 2.84
C ASP A 64 4.83 4.44 3.10
N CYS A 65 4.05 3.71 2.29
CA CYS A 65 2.64 3.48 2.53
C CYS A 65 2.39 2.84 3.90
N LYS A 66 3.14 1.79 4.26
CA LYS A 66 3.01 1.11 5.55
C LYS A 66 3.38 2.03 6.71
N ARG A 67 4.40 2.88 6.53
CA ARG A 67 4.83 3.87 7.52
C ARG A 67 3.76 4.94 7.74
N ALA A 68 3.18 5.48 6.66
CA ALA A 68 2.09 6.46 6.72
C ALA A 68 0.88 5.88 7.46
N TRP A 69 0.48 4.65 7.13
CA TRP A 69 -0.62 3.97 7.81
C TRP A 69 -0.38 3.79 9.32
N LEU A 70 0.83 3.39 9.72
CA LEU A 70 1.15 3.25 11.15
C LEU A 70 1.11 4.60 11.89
N LEU A 71 1.56 5.68 11.23
CA LEU A 71 1.50 7.04 11.76
C LEU A 71 0.06 7.53 11.90
N GLU A 72 -0.76 7.33 10.88
CA GLU A 72 -2.19 7.66 10.89
C GLU A 72 -2.92 6.88 11.98
N ARG A 73 -2.67 5.58 12.10
CA ARG A 73 -3.26 4.74 13.17
C ARG A 73 -2.83 5.20 14.57
N TRP A 74 -1.58 5.64 14.72
CA TRP A 74 -1.12 6.20 15.99
C TRP A 74 -1.76 7.54 16.29
N ASN A 75 -1.93 8.39 15.28
CA ASN A 75 -2.61 9.66 15.39
C ASN A 75 -4.11 9.49 15.69
N ASP A 76 -4.78 8.55 15.04
CA ASP A 76 -6.19 8.23 15.27
C ASP A 76 -6.42 7.72 16.69
N ARG A 77 -5.54 6.85 17.20
CA ARG A 77 -5.55 6.44 18.62
C ARG A 77 -5.36 7.61 19.58
N ARG A 78 -4.47 8.56 19.26
CA ARG A 78 -4.27 9.77 20.07
C ARG A 78 -5.46 10.72 20.00
N ALA A 79 -6.11 10.81 18.84
CA ALA A 79 -7.29 11.63 18.61
C ALA A 79 -8.58 10.99 19.13
N GLY A 80 -8.52 9.76 19.65
CA GLY A 80 -9.72 9.01 20.09
C GLY A 80 -10.63 8.61 18.93
N ARG A 81 -10.16 8.65 17.68
CA ARG A 81 -10.91 8.14 16.53
C ARG A 81 -10.80 6.63 16.50
N GLU A 82 -11.92 5.96 16.69
CA GLU A 82 -12.00 4.52 16.44
C GLU A 82 -11.74 4.26 14.96
N THR A 83 -10.81 3.35 14.69
CA THR A 83 -10.51 2.94 13.32
C THR A 83 -11.69 2.12 12.80
N PRO A 84 -12.40 2.56 11.73
CA PRO A 84 -13.60 1.89 11.28
C PRO A 84 -13.28 0.46 10.85
N VAL A 85 -14.00 -0.49 11.43
CA VAL A 85 -14.18 -1.86 10.95
C VAL A 85 -15.50 -1.88 10.20
#